data_AF-A0A5N6KEU1-F1
#
_entry.id   AF-A0A5N6KEU1-F1
#
_cell.length_a   1.000
_cell.length_b   1.000
_cell.length_c   1.000
_cell.angle_alpha   90.00
_cell.angle_beta   90.00
_cell.angle_gamma   90.00
#
_symmetry.space_group_name_H-M   'P 1'
#
loop_
_entity.id
_entity.type
_entity.pdbx_description
1 polymer ?
#
loop_
_entity_poly.entity_id
_entity_poly.type
_entity_poly.pdbx_seq_one_letter_code
_entity_poly.pdbx_strand_id
1 'polypeptide(L)'
;MCIVLATTAHPSYALIVLDNRDEFILRPTSKPHWWSSHHQEILSSRDLQRAEQGTWLGITKTGNFAVLTNYRETDTHDKDHPIQGTRSRGGMVTAWLTAEKDESTRQFVHRLLDGEGVKGVGGFSLVCGKLRKERSSDDQMEPLAIISNRSGTPDEVPWVADRRGEVYGLSNTSYDDPITWPKVKSGKEKVLEVVEEAVREGLGEDELVKKLYAVLDIDTLPQQDDSQDFEEYIYHLRKSIFIPTIGHATPLPEFPKAEIAAAVKKASSYEDSGLDVKEEQVKHTEEQRPTPENTNVISGVYGTQRQTIILVDWEGHVTFIERSLFDDEGNSIERGQADMKFEFEIEGWNGENDQIHL
;
A
#
# COMPACT_ATOMS: atom_id res chain seq x y z
N MET A 1 -3.39 9.16 3.25
CA MET A 1 -3.78 7.95 3.94
C MET A 1 -4.37 6.96 2.94
N CYS A 2 -3.64 5.96 2.45
CA CYS A 2 -4.18 5.07 1.40
C CYS A 2 -5.52 4.39 1.75
N ILE A 3 -6.26 4.01 0.71
CA ILE A 3 -7.47 3.20 0.81
C ILE A 3 -7.48 2.20 -0.34
N VAL A 4 -7.85 0.97 -0.03
CA VAL A 4 -8.19 -0.06 -1.01
C VAL A 4 -9.63 -0.51 -0.80
N LEU A 5 -10.37 -0.65 -1.90
CA LEU A 5 -11.70 -1.23 -1.95
C LEU A 5 -11.65 -2.44 -2.90
N ALA A 6 -12.34 -3.52 -2.54
CA ALA A 6 -12.43 -4.69 -3.39
C ALA A 6 -13.88 -5.21 -3.40
N THR A 7 -14.36 -5.72 -4.53
CA THR A 7 -15.72 -6.27 -4.63
C THR A 7 -15.78 -7.49 -5.55
N THR A 8 -16.64 -8.44 -5.17
CA THR A 8 -17.02 -9.64 -5.94
C THR A 8 -18.48 -9.57 -6.39
N ALA A 9 -19.09 -8.38 -6.34
CA ALA A 9 -20.51 -8.19 -6.56
C ALA A 9 -20.91 -8.09 -8.05
N HIS A 10 -19.97 -7.78 -8.94
CA HIS A 10 -20.29 -7.67 -10.36
C HIS A 10 -20.46 -9.06 -11.00
N PRO A 11 -21.49 -9.31 -11.82
CA PRO A 11 -21.75 -10.61 -12.42
C PRO A 11 -20.64 -11.05 -13.39
N SER A 12 -20.07 -10.12 -14.15
CA SER A 12 -19.03 -10.40 -15.16
C SER A 12 -17.59 -10.37 -14.62
N TYR A 13 -17.36 -9.81 -13.43
CA TYR A 13 -16.01 -9.70 -12.87
C TYR A 13 -15.92 -10.57 -11.61
N ALA A 14 -14.94 -11.46 -11.56
CA ALA A 14 -14.61 -12.21 -10.36
C ALA A 14 -14.16 -11.25 -9.26
N LEU A 15 -13.27 -10.30 -9.60
CA LEU A 15 -12.73 -9.32 -8.66
C LEU A 15 -12.63 -7.94 -9.32
N ILE A 16 -13.08 -6.91 -8.60
CA ILE A 16 -12.79 -5.49 -8.92
C ILE A 16 -12.03 -4.90 -7.73
N VAL A 17 -10.89 -4.26 -7.98
CA VAL A 17 -10.07 -3.58 -6.98
C VAL A 17 -9.93 -2.11 -7.34
N LEU A 18 -10.02 -1.23 -6.35
CA LEU A 18 -9.78 0.20 -6.45
C LEU A 18 -8.79 0.61 -5.35
N ASP A 19 -7.75 1.35 -5.68
CA ASP A 19 -6.73 1.81 -4.74
C ASP A 19 -6.43 3.30 -4.95
N ASN A 20 -6.36 4.06 -3.86
CA ASN A 20 -5.73 5.38 -3.83
C ASN A 20 -4.45 5.28 -3.00
N ARG A 21 -3.32 5.57 -3.65
CA ARG A 21 -2.06 5.82 -2.95
C ARG A 21 -1.94 7.28 -2.62
N ASP A 22 -2.10 7.58 -1.34
CA ASP A 22 -1.86 8.91 -0.82
C ASP A 22 -0.46 9.04 -0.24
N GLU A 23 0.30 10.01 -0.73
CA GLU A 23 1.70 10.21 -0.36
C GLU A 23 2.14 11.66 -0.62
N PHE A 24 3.32 12.02 -0.14
CA PHE A 24 4.03 13.19 -0.67
C PHE A 24 4.15 13.14 -2.19
N ILE A 25 3.72 14.21 -2.85
CA ILE A 25 3.60 14.26 -4.31
C ILE A 25 4.96 14.02 -4.99
N LEU A 26 6.01 14.60 -4.42
CA LEU A 26 7.39 14.48 -4.91
C LEU A 26 8.10 13.21 -4.45
N ARG A 27 7.42 12.28 -3.76
CA ARG A 27 8.03 10.97 -3.47
C ARG A 27 8.16 10.21 -4.80
N PRO A 28 9.38 9.94 -5.28
CA PRO A 28 9.57 9.39 -6.61
C PRO A 28 9.00 7.97 -6.71
N THR A 29 8.21 7.75 -7.76
CA THR A 29 7.62 6.45 -8.09
C THR A 29 7.83 6.16 -9.56
N SER A 30 8.02 4.88 -9.93
CA SER A 30 7.95 4.53 -11.34
C SER A 30 6.50 4.58 -11.81
N LYS A 31 6.30 4.76 -13.12
CA LYS A 31 5.04 4.35 -13.78
C LYS A 31 4.86 2.84 -13.67
N PRO A 32 3.62 2.31 -13.81
CA PRO A 32 3.39 0.88 -13.83
C PRO A 32 4.11 0.28 -15.04
N HIS A 33 4.81 -0.82 -14.82
CA HIS A 33 5.47 -1.58 -15.87
C HIS A 33 5.65 -3.02 -15.43
N TRP A 34 5.91 -3.91 -16.40
CA TRP A 34 6.34 -5.26 -16.11
C TRP A 34 7.82 -5.26 -15.69
N TRP A 35 8.12 -5.85 -14.54
CA TRP A 35 9.49 -6.11 -14.10
C TRP A 35 9.63 -7.55 -13.59
N SER A 36 10.81 -8.12 -13.83
CA SER A 36 11.10 -9.52 -13.52
C SER A 36 11.85 -9.64 -12.21
N SER A 37 11.46 -10.60 -11.37
CA SER A 37 12.19 -10.94 -10.15
C SER A 37 11.84 -12.37 -9.72
N HIS A 38 12.83 -13.16 -9.30
CA HIS A 38 12.64 -14.55 -8.82
C HIS A 38 11.70 -15.38 -9.72
N HIS A 39 11.95 -15.35 -11.03
CA HIS A 39 11.16 -16.07 -12.05
C HIS A 39 9.68 -15.64 -12.20
N GLN A 40 9.29 -14.51 -11.59
CA GLN A 40 7.97 -13.92 -11.75
C GLN A 40 8.04 -12.67 -12.63
N GLU A 41 7.01 -12.49 -13.47
CA GLU A 41 6.74 -11.25 -14.19
C GLU A 41 5.68 -10.47 -13.41
N ILE A 42 6.05 -9.28 -12.91
CA ILE A 42 5.25 -8.51 -11.97
C ILE A 42 4.85 -7.18 -12.61
N LEU A 43 3.54 -6.90 -12.66
CA LEU A 43 3.00 -5.60 -13.04
C LEU A 43 2.75 -4.76 -11.79
N SER A 44 3.52 -3.69 -11.64
CA SER A 44 3.29 -2.70 -10.58
C SER A 44 4.09 -1.42 -10.83
N SER A 45 3.70 -0.37 -10.13
CA SER A 45 4.53 0.80 -9.89
C SER A 45 5.47 0.54 -8.70
N ARG A 46 6.65 1.17 -8.69
CA ARG A 46 7.69 0.97 -7.67
C ARG A 46 7.99 2.25 -6.92
N ASP A 47 8.21 2.14 -5.60
CA ASP A 47 8.69 3.24 -4.77
C ASP A 47 10.20 3.43 -4.99
N LEU A 48 10.60 4.51 -5.66
CA LEU A 48 12.00 4.74 -6.02
C LEU A 48 12.79 5.45 -4.91
N GLN A 49 12.14 5.85 -3.82
CA GLN A 49 12.78 6.57 -2.73
C GLN A 49 13.69 5.67 -1.88
N ARG A 50 13.37 4.38 -1.78
CA ARG A 50 14.15 3.41 -1.00
C ARG A 50 14.98 2.53 -1.93
N ALA A 51 16.18 2.15 -1.48
CA ALA A 51 17.08 1.27 -2.23
C ALA A 51 16.47 -0.10 -2.58
N GLU A 52 15.60 -0.64 -1.72
CA GLU A 52 14.86 -1.89 -1.95
C GLU A 52 13.87 -1.78 -3.12
N GLN A 53 13.40 -0.57 -3.44
CA GLN A 53 12.44 -0.30 -4.49
C GLN A 53 11.18 -1.19 -4.46
N GLY A 54 10.57 -1.31 -3.27
CA GLY A 54 9.35 -2.09 -3.08
C GLY A 54 8.13 -1.51 -3.78
N THR A 55 6.98 -2.15 -3.61
CA THR A 55 5.69 -1.70 -4.18
C THR A 55 4.57 -1.72 -3.14
N TRP A 56 3.48 -1.00 -3.38
CA TRP A 56 2.29 -1.00 -2.52
C TRP A 56 1.17 -1.86 -3.09
N LEU A 57 1.17 -2.13 -4.39
CA LEU A 57 0.15 -2.88 -5.10
C LEU A 57 0.78 -3.53 -6.34
N GLY A 58 0.47 -4.79 -6.60
CA GLY A 58 0.90 -5.46 -7.82
C GLY A 58 0.18 -6.77 -8.09
N ILE A 59 0.35 -7.24 -9.32
CA ILE A 59 -0.16 -8.53 -9.81
C ILE A 59 0.89 -9.20 -10.70
N THR A 60 1.05 -10.51 -10.59
CA THR A 60 1.92 -11.28 -11.50
C THR A 60 1.14 -11.89 -12.66
N LYS A 61 1.83 -12.27 -13.75
CA LYS A 61 1.22 -13.09 -14.80
C LYS A 61 0.65 -14.40 -14.27
N THR A 62 1.27 -14.94 -13.23
CA THR A 62 0.82 -16.15 -12.54
C THR A 62 -0.29 -15.88 -11.52
N GLY A 63 -0.78 -14.65 -11.38
CA GLY A 63 -1.94 -14.30 -10.55
C GLY A 63 -1.63 -14.04 -9.07
N ASN A 64 -0.38 -13.96 -8.64
CA ASN A 64 -0.08 -13.46 -7.29
C ASN A 64 -0.48 -11.99 -7.23
N PHE A 65 -1.51 -11.67 -6.46
CA PHE A 65 -2.00 -10.32 -6.22
C PHE A 65 -1.66 -9.90 -4.79
N ALA A 66 -1.23 -8.66 -4.62
CA ALA A 66 -1.09 -8.05 -3.30
C ALA A 66 -1.30 -6.54 -3.32
N VAL A 67 -1.85 -6.01 -2.23
CA VAL A 67 -2.04 -4.58 -1.98
C VAL A 67 -1.92 -4.28 -0.48
N LEU A 68 -1.26 -3.18 -0.12
CA LEU A 68 -0.95 -2.83 1.26
C LEU A 68 -1.44 -1.42 1.64
N THR A 69 -2.00 -1.31 2.84
CA THR A 69 -2.28 -0.05 3.52
C THR A 69 -1.46 0.05 4.81
N ASN A 70 -0.78 1.17 5.01
CA ASN A 70 0.08 1.41 6.18
C ASN A 70 -0.75 1.66 7.46
N TYR A 71 -0.35 1.21 8.65
CA TYR A 71 -1.00 1.69 9.87
C TYR A 71 -0.54 3.10 10.21
N ARG A 72 -1.48 3.89 10.73
CA ARG A 72 -1.13 5.10 11.45
C ARG A 72 -0.85 4.73 12.91
N GLU A 73 0.41 4.49 13.23
CA GLU A 73 0.85 4.36 14.62
C GLU A 73 1.02 5.77 15.19
N THR A 74 0.20 6.14 16.18
CA THR A 74 0.17 7.48 16.79
C THR A 74 1.03 7.61 18.03
N ASP A 75 1.97 6.70 18.29
CA ASP A 75 2.85 6.83 19.46
C ASP A 75 3.93 7.89 19.21
N THR A 76 3.56 9.15 19.47
CA THR A 76 4.44 10.34 19.39
C THR A 76 5.23 10.56 20.69
N HIS A 77 5.09 9.67 21.68
CA HIS A 77 5.76 9.80 22.98
C HIS A 77 7.17 9.21 23.05
N ASP A 78 7.58 8.41 22.06
CA ASP A 78 8.97 7.96 21.93
C ASP A 78 9.70 8.76 20.85
N LYS A 79 10.13 9.98 21.21
CA LYS A 79 10.95 10.83 20.33
C LYS A 79 12.32 10.24 20.04
N ASP A 80 12.77 9.30 20.88
CA ASP A 80 14.07 8.64 20.75
C ASP A 80 14.00 7.41 19.82
N HIS A 81 12.81 6.84 19.63
CA HIS A 81 12.54 5.74 18.69
C HIS A 81 11.32 6.06 17.80
N PRO A 82 11.45 6.93 16.79
CA PRO A 82 10.42 7.02 15.76
C PRO A 82 10.17 5.61 15.19
N ILE A 83 8.90 5.23 15.00
CA ILE A 83 8.53 3.94 14.39
C ILE A 83 8.87 3.97 12.90
N GLN A 84 10.15 4.07 12.58
CA GLN A 84 10.70 3.79 11.28
C GLN A 84 11.10 2.33 11.31
N GLY A 85 10.22 1.48 10.78
CA GLY A 85 10.61 0.11 10.47
C GLY A 85 11.92 0.14 9.66
N THR A 86 12.93 -0.58 10.15
CA THR A 86 14.22 -0.75 9.47
C THR A 86 14.02 -1.36 8.08
N ARG A 87 12.90 -2.07 7.86
CA ARG A 87 12.48 -2.65 6.58
C ARG A 87 11.26 -1.93 6.01
N SER A 88 11.17 -1.87 4.68
CA SER A 88 10.03 -1.24 3.99
C SER A 88 8.79 -2.12 4.07
N ARG A 89 7.61 -1.51 4.30
CA ARG A 89 6.32 -2.19 4.14
C ARG A 89 6.11 -2.66 2.71
N GLY A 90 6.61 -1.91 1.72
CA GLY A 90 6.54 -2.34 0.33
C GLY A 90 7.33 -3.61 0.04
N GLY A 91 8.31 -3.95 0.88
CA GLY A 91 9.00 -5.24 0.83
C GLY A 91 8.10 -6.43 1.15
N MET A 92 7.03 -6.24 1.93
CA MET A 92 6.06 -7.31 2.23
C MET A 92 5.21 -7.65 1.02
N VAL A 93 4.80 -6.63 0.27
CA VAL A 93 4.08 -6.80 -1.01
C VAL A 93 5.00 -7.51 -2.00
N THR A 94 6.23 -7.01 -2.16
CA THR A 94 7.22 -7.62 -3.04
C THR A 94 7.50 -9.07 -2.66
N ALA A 95 7.59 -9.41 -1.37
CA ALA A 95 7.84 -10.78 -0.91
C ALA A 95 6.76 -11.79 -1.36
N TRP A 96 5.49 -11.39 -1.46
CA TRP A 96 4.44 -12.24 -2.04
C TRP A 96 4.50 -12.28 -3.57
N LEU A 97 4.72 -11.13 -4.21
CA LEU A 97 4.80 -11.05 -5.67
C LEU A 97 5.99 -11.82 -6.24
N THR A 98 7.04 -12.04 -5.43
CA THR A 98 8.21 -12.86 -5.77
C THR A 98 8.18 -14.23 -5.10
N ALA A 99 7.06 -14.65 -4.53
CA ALA A 99 6.92 -15.99 -3.95
C ALA A 99 7.05 -17.06 -5.04
N GLU A 100 7.55 -18.23 -4.64
CA GLU A 100 7.69 -19.39 -5.53
C GLU A 100 6.33 -19.77 -6.14
N LYS A 101 6.35 -20.26 -7.38
CA LYS A 101 5.13 -20.50 -8.17
C LYS A 101 4.17 -21.47 -7.48
N ASP A 102 4.70 -22.45 -6.76
CA ASP A 102 3.96 -23.49 -6.04
C ASP A 102 3.60 -23.12 -4.60
N GLU A 103 4.11 -22.00 -4.06
CA GLU A 103 3.73 -21.54 -2.73
C GLU A 103 2.26 -21.09 -2.73
N SER A 104 1.47 -21.69 -1.85
CA SER A 104 0.08 -21.29 -1.60
C SER A 104 0.00 -20.04 -0.73
N THR A 105 -1.12 -19.30 -0.83
CA THR A 105 -1.39 -18.14 0.03
C THR A 105 -1.26 -18.48 1.51
N ARG A 106 -1.75 -19.66 1.93
CA ARG A 106 -1.66 -20.12 3.33
C ARG A 106 -0.22 -20.37 3.77
N GLN A 107 0.59 -21.05 2.95
CA GLN A 107 2.01 -21.28 3.26
C GLN A 107 2.76 -19.94 3.40
N PHE A 108 2.47 -18.98 2.53
CA PHE A 108 3.05 -17.64 2.63
C PHE A 108 2.65 -16.92 3.91
N VAL A 109 1.36 -16.94 4.28
CA VAL A 109 0.86 -16.36 5.54
C VAL A 109 1.64 -16.91 6.74
N HIS A 110 1.76 -18.24 6.85
CA HIS A 110 2.54 -18.86 7.92
C HIS A 110 4.00 -18.45 7.87
N ARG A 111 4.65 -18.53 6.70
CA ARG A 111 6.07 -18.15 6.56
C ARG A 111 6.34 -16.70 6.95
N LEU A 112 5.41 -15.79 6.62
CA LEU A 112 5.55 -14.36 6.88
C LEU A 112 5.36 -14.03 8.37
N LEU A 113 4.38 -14.67 9.03
CA LEU A 113 4.00 -14.38 10.41
C LEU A 113 4.74 -15.21 11.46
N ASP A 114 5.04 -16.49 11.20
CA ASP A 114 5.77 -17.37 12.13
C ASP A 114 7.29 -17.11 12.11
N GLY A 115 7.81 -16.53 11.03
CA GLY A 115 9.23 -16.20 10.87
C GLY A 115 9.61 -14.80 11.36
N GLU A 116 10.83 -14.37 11.05
CA GLU A 116 11.25 -12.96 11.22
C GLU A 116 10.74 -12.04 10.09
N GLY A 117 9.78 -12.51 9.29
CA GLY A 117 9.31 -11.87 8.06
C GLY A 117 8.79 -10.45 8.26
N VAL A 118 8.08 -10.20 9.36
CA VAL A 118 7.51 -8.90 9.73
C VAL A 118 8.34 -8.13 10.77
N LYS A 119 9.45 -8.70 11.26
CA LYS A 119 10.31 -8.07 12.26
C LYS A 119 10.96 -6.83 11.68
N GLY A 120 10.87 -5.71 12.41
CA GLY A 120 11.39 -4.42 11.95
C GLY A 120 10.56 -3.74 10.85
N VAL A 121 9.33 -4.19 10.61
CA VAL A 121 8.37 -3.53 9.71
C VAL A 121 7.35 -2.75 10.55
N GLY A 122 7.07 -1.49 10.17
CA GLY A 122 6.00 -0.69 10.80
C GLY A 122 4.62 -1.32 10.59
N GLY A 123 3.58 -0.88 11.32
CA GLY A 123 2.25 -1.48 11.20
C GLY A 123 1.68 -1.44 9.77
N PHE A 124 0.99 -2.49 9.33
CA PHE A 124 0.34 -2.57 8.02
C PHE A 124 -0.84 -3.56 7.98
N SER A 125 -1.72 -3.38 6.98
CA SER A 125 -2.67 -4.39 6.50
C SER A 125 -2.33 -4.72 5.04
N LEU A 126 -2.09 -5.99 4.75
CA LEU A 126 -1.76 -6.53 3.44
C LEU A 126 -2.89 -7.47 3.01
N VAL A 127 -3.55 -7.17 1.88
CA VAL A 127 -4.40 -8.16 1.21
C VAL A 127 -3.53 -8.88 0.19
N CYS A 128 -3.46 -10.21 0.24
CA CYS A 128 -2.72 -10.99 -0.74
C CYS A 128 -3.33 -12.35 -1.00
N GLY A 129 -3.12 -12.86 -2.22
CA GLY A 129 -3.48 -14.21 -2.58
C GLY A 129 -3.18 -14.51 -4.04
N LYS A 130 -3.35 -15.77 -4.43
CA LYS A 130 -3.22 -16.21 -5.81
C LYS A 130 -4.60 -16.18 -6.44
N LEU A 131 -4.77 -15.34 -7.45
CA LEU A 131 -6.02 -15.20 -8.18
C LEU A 131 -6.24 -16.43 -9.06
N ARG A 132 -7.19 -17.27 -8.65
CA ARG A 132 -7.55 -18.52 -9.32
C ARG A 132 -9.04 -18.76 -9.20
N LYS A 133 -9.62 -19.37 -10.22
CA LYS A 133 -10.95 -19.95 -10.13
C LYS A 133 -10.91 -21.17 -9.22
N GLU A 134 -11.85 -21.27 -8.29
CA GLU A 134 -11.95 -22.45 -7.43
C GLU A 134 -12.32 -23.68 -8.28
N ARG A 135 -11.58 -24.78 -8.16
CA ARG A 135 -11.77 -25.97 -9.02
C ARG A 135 -13.14 -26.61 -8.78
N SER A 136 -13.70 -26.48 -7.58
CA SER A 136 -14.99 -27.05 -7.22
C SER A 136 -16.19 -26.13 -7.45
N SER A 137 -15.99 -24.88 -7.90
CA SER A 137 -17.09 -23.93 -8.10
C SER A 137 -16.93 -23.11 -9.38
N ASP A 138 -18.01 -22.99 -10.15
CA ASP A 138 -17.98 -22.16 -11.36
C ASP A 138 -18.08 -20.65 -11.08
N ASP A 139 -18.36 -20.29 -9.84
CA ASP A 139 -18.71 -18.94 -9.40
C ASP A 139 -17.94 -18.50 -8.14
N GLN A 140 -16.81 -19.13 -7.83
CA GLN A 140 -15.94 -18.74 -6.72
C GLN A 140 -14.48 -18.65 -7.17
N MET A 141 -13.72 -17.82 -6.47
CA MET A 141 -12.26 -17.75 -6.60
C MET A 141 -11.61 -18.23 -5.31
N GLU A 142 -10.33 -18.61 -5.38
CA GLU A 142 -9.53 -18.83 -4.19
C GLU A 142 -9.50 -17.55 -3.32
N PRO A 143 -9.70 -17.65 -1.99
CA PRO A 143 -9.82 -16.48 -1.14
C PRO A 143 -8.48 -15.75 -0.97
N LEU A 144 -8.58 -14.46 -0.67
CA LEU A 144 -7.45 -13.59 -0.35
C LEU A 144 -7.30 -13.46 1.16
N ALA A 145 -6.07 -13.53 1.66
CA ALA A 145 -5.75 -13.33 3.06
C ALA A 145 -5.55 -11.85 3.39
N ILE A 146 -5.95 -11.42 4.58
CA ILE A 146 -5.62 -10.12 5.15
C ILE A 146 -4.60 -10.31 6.27
N ILE A 147 -3.36 -9.93 6.00
CA ILE A 147 -2.25 -10.06 6.94
C ILE A 147 -2.01 -8.72 7.64
N SER A 148 -1.92 -8.77 8.96
CA SER A 148 -1.45 -7.66 9.79
C SER A 148 -0.30 -8.13 10.68
N ASN A 149 0.72 -7.29 10.84
CA ASN A 149 1.79 -7.51 11.82
C ASN A 149 1.46 -6.94 13.21
N ARG A 150 0.19 -6.61 13.48
CA ARG A 150 -0.31 -6.05 14.73
C ARG A 150 -1.57 -6.77 15.25
N SER A 151 -2.08 -7.77 14.54
CA SER A 151 -3.19 -8.61 15.01
C SER A 151 -3.01 -10.06 14.59
N GLY A 152 -3.44 -10.96 15.48
CA GLY A 152 -3.66 -12.37 15.20
C GLY A 152 -2.40 -13.24 15.14
N THR A 153 -2.65 -14.55 15.24
CA THR A 153 -1.75 -15.62 14.80
C THR A 153 -2.02 -15.94 13.32
N PRO A 154 -1.11 -16.64 12.60
CA PRO A 154 -1.35 -16.97 11.20
C PRO A 154 -2.66 -17.73 10.93
N ASP A 155 -3.13 -18.52 11.90
CA ASP A 155 -4.40 -19.27 11.80
C ASP A 155 -5.65 -18.38 11.95
N GLU A 156 -5.50 -17.15 12.43
CA GLU A 156 -6.59 -16.21 12.71
C GLU A 156 -6.71 -15.12 11.64
N VAL A 157 -5.89 -15.14 10.58
CA VAL A 157 -5.97 -14.11 9.54
C VAL A 157 -7.34 -14.14 8.84
N PRO A 158 -7.98 -12.98 8.62
CA PRO A 158 -9.21 -12.92 7.85
C PRO A 158 -8.99 -13.35 6.39
N TRP A 159 -9.98 -14.06 5.83
CA TRP A 159 -10.03 -14.45 4.43
C TRP A 159 -11.23 -13.77 3.76
N VAL A 160 -11.02 -13.19 2.59
CA VAL A 160 -12.01 -12.42 1.85
C VAL A 160 -12.07 -12.87 0.39
N ALA A 161 -13.11 -12.42 -0.31
CA ALA A 161 -13.40 -12.74 -1.71
C ALA A 161 -13.70 -14.23 -1.97
N ASP A 162 -14.01 -15.01 -0.94
CA ASP A 162 -14.48 -16.41 -1.06
C ASP A 162 -15.92 -16.49 -1.62
N ARG A 163 -16.72 -15.46 -1.40
CA ARG A 163 -18.12 -15.38 -1.83
C ARG A 163 -18.36 -14.21 -2.77
N ARG A 164 -19.32 -14.41 -3.69
CA ARG A 164 -19.84 -13.37 -4.57
C ARG A 164 -20.76 -12.42 -3.82
N GLY A 165 -20.91 -11.20 -4.35
CA GLY A 165 -21.81 -10.20 -3.79
C GLY A 165 -21.23 -9.45 -2.60
N GLU A 166 -19.95 -9.63 -2.29
CA GLU A 166 -19.32 -9.01 -1.13
C GLU A 166 -18.47 -7.80 -1.54
N VAL A 167 -18.33 -6.87 -0.60
CA VAL A 167 -17.46 -5.70 -0.73
C VAL A 167 -16.60 -5.56 0.52
N TYR A 168 -15.32 -5.29 0.29
CA TYR A 168 -14.29 -5.16 1.30
C TYR A 168 -13.61 -3.81 1.17
N GLY A 169 -13.05 -3.31 2.26
CA GLY A 169 -12.31 -2.07 2.26
C GLY A 169 -11.31 -2.03 3.39
N LEU A 170 -10.11 -1.57 3.09
CA LEU A 170 -9.03 -1.39 4.05
C LEU A 170 -8.47 0.02 3.92
N SER A 171 -7.98 0.54 5.03
CA SER A 171 -7.25 1.80 5.07
C SER A 171 -6.23 1.73 6.21
N ASN A 172 -5.76 2.88 6.69
CA ASN A 172 -4.60 2.96 7.57
C ASN A 172 -4.88 2.60 9.05
N THR A 173 -5.70 1.57 9.28
CA THR A 173 -6.00 0.97 10.58
C THR A 173 -6.07 -0.56 10.48
N SER A 174 -6.21 -1.23 11.63
CA SER A 174 -6.42 -2.67 11.68
C SER A 174 -7.72 -3.09 11.01
N TYR A 175 -7.71 -4.23 10.32
CA TYR A 175 -8.91 -4.78 9.73
C TYR A 175 -9.95 -5.15 10.80
N ASP A 176 -9.47 -5.63 11.95
CA ASP A 176 -10.30 -6.00 13.10
C ASP A 176 -10.57 -4.81 14.04
N ASP A 177 -10.25 -3.58 13.62
CA ASP A 177 -10.59 -2.39 14.39
C ASP A 177 -12.12 -2.30 14.54
N PRO A 178 -12.66 -2.24 15.78
CA PRO A 178 -14.09 -2.16 16.00
C PRO A 178 -14.71 -0.89 15.39
N ILE A 179 -13.89 0.14 15.11
CA ILE A 179 -14.33 1.41 14.53
C ILE A 179 -13.83 1.50 13.09
N THR A 180 -14.70 1.14 12.16
CA THR A 180 -14.45 1.34 10.72
C THR A 180 -14.38 2.83 10.38
N TRP A 181 -13.34 3.23 9.64
CA TRP A 181 -13.18 4.61 9.20
C TRP A 181 -14.31 5.05 8.25
N PRO A 182 -14.80 6.31 8.34
CA PRO A 182 -15.92 6.77 7.52
C PRO A 182 -15.70 6.61 6.02
N LYS A 183 -14.48 6.84 5.51
CA LYS A 183 -14.18 6.66 4.09
C LYS A 183 -14.27 5.21 3.62
N VAL A 184 -13.95 4.25 4.49
CA VAL A 184 -14.04 2.82 4.17
C VAL A 184 -15.51 2.44 4.07
N LYS A 185 -16.32 2.83 5.06
CA LYS A 185 -17.77 2.62 5.01
C LYS A 185 -18.40 3.23 3.75
N SER A 186 -18.16 4.54 3.54
CA SER A 186 -18.69 5.25 2.38
C SER A 186 -18.19 4.69 1.05
N GLY A 187 -16.92 4.28 0.97
CA GLY A 187 -16.34 3.69 -0.23
C GLY A 187 -17.00 2.36 -0.60
N LYS A 188 -17.22 1.49 0.39
CA LYS A 188 -17.92 0.21 0.20
C LYS A 188 -19.34 0.42 -0.33
N GLU A 189 -20.09 1.34 0.29
CA GLU A 189 -21.45 1.70 -0.14
C GLU A 189 -21.47 2.22 -1.59
N LYS A 190 -20.55 3.13 -1.93
CA LYS A 190 -20.46 3.74 -3.27
C LYS A 190 -20.03 2.75 -4.35
N VAL A 191 -19.12 1.83 -4.05
CA VAL A 191 -18.74 0.76 -4.99
C VAL A 191 -19.94 -0.14 -5.29
N LEU A 192 -20.73 -0.53 -4.28
CA LEU A 192 -21.94 -1.33 -4.51
C LEU A 192 -22.97 -0.58 -5.36
N GLU A 193 -23.23 0.70 -5.07
CA GLU A 193 -24.13 1.53 -5.88
C GLU A 193 -23.70 1.55 -7.36
N VAL A 194 -22.38 1.72 -7.63
CA VAL A 194 -21.83 1.72 -8.99
C VAL A 194 -21.98 0.35 -9.66
N VAL A 195 -21.72 -0.75 -8.95
CA VAL A 195 -21.89 -2.11 -9.49
C VAL A 195 -23.36 -2.39 -9.81
N GLU A 196 -24.28 -2.06 -8.90
CA GLU A 196 -25.72 -2.26 -9.11
C GLU A 196 -26.23 -1.43 -10.30
N GLU A 197 -25.78 -0.18 -10.43
CA GLU A 197 -26.09 0.68 -11.57
C GLU A 197 -25.54 0.08 -12.87
N ALA A 198 -24.26 -0.33 -12.88
CA ALA A 198 -23.61 -0.91 -14.04
C ALA A 198 -24.32 -2.16 -14.56
N VAL A 199 -24.74 -3.03 -13.65
CA VAL A 199 -25.48 -4.25 -13.99
C VAL A 199 -26.87 -3.94 -14.50
N ARG A 200 -27.60 -3.04 -13.83
CA ARG A 200 -28.96 -2.65 -14.21
C ARG A 200 -29.01 -2.00 -15.58
N GLU A 201 -28.01 -1.18 -15.91
CA GLU A 201 -27.96 -0.39 -17.15
C GLU A 201 -27.15 -1.07 -18.25
N GLY A 202 -26.50 -2.20 -17.97
CA GLY A 202 -25.67 -2.92 -18.95
C GLY A 202 -24.46 -2.11 -19.40
N LEU A 203 -23.81 -1.41 -18.47
CA LEU A 203 -22.65 -0.57 -18.78
C LEU A 203 -21.46 -1.43 -19.24
N GLY A 204 -20.77 -0.96 -20.29
CA GLY A 204 -19.50 -1.54 -20.72
C GLY A 204 -18.35 -1.20 -19.78
N GLU A 205 -17.20 -1.83 -20.00
CA GLU A 205 -15.99 -1.67 -19.17
C GLU A 205 -15.59 -0.20 -19.00
N ASP A 206 -15.53 0.59 -20.08
CA ASP A 206 -15.07 1.99 -20.02
C ASP A 206 -15.97 2.86 -19.13
N GLU A 207 -17.30 2.68 -19.20
CA GLU A 207 -18.25 3.42 -18.36
C GLU A 207 -18.22 2.94 -16.90
N LEU A 208 -18.02 1.64 -16.67
CA LEU A 208 -17.78 1.11 -15.32
C LEU A 208 -16.51 1.73 -14.73
N VAL A 209 -15.38 1.67 -15.44
CA VAL A 209 -14.09 2.25 -15.00
C VAL A 209 -14.23 3.73 -14.67
N LYS A 210 -14.92 4.50 -15.52
CA LYS A 210 -15.18 5.92 -15.26
C LYS A 210 -15.97 6.16 -13.97
N LYS A 211 -16.99 5.35 -13.68
CA LYS A 211 -17.75 5.41 -12.43
C LYS A 211 -16.93 4.98 -11.22
N LEU A 212 -16.09 3.96 -11.36
CA LEU A 212 -15.17 3.53 -10.30
C LEU A 212 -14.14 4.62 -9.96
N TYR A 213 -13.60 5.34 -10.96
CA TYR A 213 -12.76 6.52 -10.71
C TYR A 213 -13.53 7.63 -9.97
N ALA A 214 -14.81 7.83 -10.28
CA ALA A 214 -15.62 8.79 -9.53
C ALA A 214 -15.75 8.44 -8.05
N VAL A 215 -15.70 7.15 -7.68
CA VAL A 215 -15.61 6.72 -6.26
C VAL A 215 -14.24 7.10 -5.66
N LEU A 216 -13.16 6.86 -6.39
CA LEU A 216 -11.79 7.22 -5.97
C LEU A 216 -11.57 8.74 -5.84
N ASP A 217 -12.47 9.55 -6.43
CA ASP A 217 -12.45 11.01 -6.41
C ASP A 217 -13.33 11.64 -5.34
N ILE A 218 -13.95 10.84 -4.47
CA ILE A 218 -14.80 11.36 -3.39
C ILE A 218 -13.96 12.10 -2.35
N ASP A 219 -14.04 13.43 -2.40
CA ASP A 219 -13.49 14.36 -1.40
C ASP A 219 -14.54 14.77 -0.38
N THR A 220 -14.28 14.51 0.90
CA THR A 220 -15.13 14.93 2.03
C THR A 220 -14.37 15.72 3.08
N LEU A 221 -13.16 16.19 2.76
CA LEU A 221 -12.40 17.03 3.68
C LEU A 221 -13.11 18.36 3.92
N PRO A 222 -13.07 18.87 5.16
CA PRO A 222 -13.53 20.22 5.42
C PRO A 222 -12.61 21.22 4.71
N GLN A 223 -13.13 22.42 4.42
CA GLN A 223 -12.26 23.52 4.00
C GLN A 223 -11.22 23.79 5.09
N GLN A 224 -9.97 23.98 4.67
CA GLN A 224 -8.89 24.36 5.59
C GLN A 224 -9.18 25.75 6.15
N ASP A 225 -9.18 25.84 7.48
CA ASP A 225 -9.14 27.10 8.21
C ASP A 225 -7.69 27.31 8.66
N ASP A 226 -7.12 28.49 8.40
CA ASP A 226 -5.75 28.86 8.74
C ASP A 226 -5.44 28.77 10.25
N SER A 227 -6.48 28.60 11.09
CA SER A 227 -6.37 28.42 12.54
C SER A 227 -6.29 26.97 13.02
N GLN A 228 -6.48 25.96 12.15
CA GLN A 228 -6.42 24.54 12.53
C GLN A 228 -4.98 24.02 12.60
N ASP A 229 -4.68 23.24 13.64
CA ASP A 229 -3.41 22.53 13.74
C ASP A 229 -3.30 21.46 12.64
N PHE A 230 -2.11 21.33 12.04
CA PHE A 230 -1.85 20.37 10.97
C PHE A 230 -2.09 18.93 11.43
N GLU A 231 -1.76 18.60 12.69
CA GLU A 231 -2.03 17.27 13.24
C GLU A 231 -3.53 16.97 13.37
N GLU A 232 -4.34 17.97 13.74
CA GLU A 232 -5.80 17.88 13.76
C GLU A 232 -6.35 17.72 12.35
N TYR A 233 -5.82 18.44 11.36
CA TYR A 233 -6.25 18.30 9.98
C TYR A 233 -5.95 16.91 9.39
N ILE A 234 -4.81 16.30 9.73
CA ILE A 234 -4.50 14.90 9.35
C ILE A 234 -5.56 13.93 9.88
N TYR A 235 -6.21 14.20 11.03
CA TYR A 235 -7.30 13.37 11.54
C TYR A 235 -8.47 13.28 10.53
N HIS A 236 -8.72 14.34 9.76
CA HIS A 236 -9.82 14.38 8.78
C HIS A 236 -9.57 13.48 7.55
N LEU A 237 -8.33 13.11 7.24
CA LEU A 237 -7.99 12.24 6.10
C LEU A 237 -8.60 10.82 6.18
N ARG A 238 -9.08 10.42 7.37
CA ARG A 238 -9.87 9.18 7.54
C ARG A 238 -11.28 9.25 6.93
N LYS A 239 -11.76 10.45 6.63
CA LYS A 239 -13.14 10.70 6.16
C LYS A 239 -13.23 10.73 4.64
N SER A 240 -12.13 11.07 3.98
CA SER A 240 -12.08 11.31 2.54
C SER A 240 -11.35 10.19 1.79
N ILE A 241 -11.90 9.77 0.64
CA ILE A 241 -11.28 8.77 -0.24
C ILE A 241 -10.19 9.45 -1.09
N PHE A 242 -10.52 10.61 -1.66
CA PHE A 242 -9.58 11.47 -2.37
C PHE A 242 -8.99 12.50 -1.41
N ILE A 243 -7.67 12.64 -1.43
CA ILE A 243 -6.97 13.67 -0.68
C ILE A 243 -6.48 14.74 -1.66
N PRO A 244 -7.11 15.92 -1.71
CA PRO A 244 -6.55 17.05 -2.45
C PRO A 244 -5.17 17.41 -1.92
N THR A 245 -4.40 18.15 -2.71
CA THR A 245 -3.08 18.62 -2.29
C THR A 245 -3.18 19.46 -1.03
N ILE A 246 -2.49 19.05 0.03
CA ILE A 246 -2.45 19.72 1.33
C ILE A 246 -0.99 20.00 1.71
N GLY A 247 -0.75 21.13 2.39
CA GLY A 247 0.59 21.58 2.78
C GLY A 247 1.19 22.65 1.84
N HIS A 248 2.20 23.36 2.31
CA HIS A 248 2.84 24.44 1.56
C HIS A 248 4.10 23.94 0.83
N ALA A 249 4.22 24.30 -0.45
CA ALA A 249 5.47 24.19 -1.19
C ALA A 249 6.42 25.31 -0.71
N THR A 250 7.22 25.08 0.32
CA THR A 250 8.27 26.03 0.72
C THR A 250 9.60 25.30 0.90
N PRO A 251 10.69 25.73 0.21
CA PRO A 251 12.03 25.29 0.57
C PRO A 251 12.37 25.91 1.93
N LEU A 252 12.86 25.11 2.88
CA LEU A 252 13.30 25.64 4.17
C LEU A 252 14.40 26.70 3.96
N PRO A 253 14.38 27.84 4.69
CA PRO A 253 15.54 28.71 4.78
C PRO A 253 16.71 27.90 5.38
N GLU A 254 17.90 28.02 4.80
CA GLU A 254 19.12 27.46 5.40
C GLU A 254 19.32 28.09 6.78
N PHE A 255 18.99 27.37 7.85
CA PHE A 255 19.40 27.75 9.19
C PHE A 255 20.91 27.49 9.32
N PRO A 256 21.74 28.49 9.68
CA PRO A 256 23.17 28.28 9.82
C PRO A 256 23.47 27.23 10.88
N LYS A 257 24.18 26.16 10.48
CA LYS A 257 24.57 24.98 11.29
C LYS A 257 25.24 25.29 12.65
N ALA A 258 25.63 26.54 12.89
CA ALA A 258 26.34 26.97 14.10
C ALA A 258 25.45 27.15 15.34
N GLU A 259 24.16 27.46 15.20
CA GLU A 259 23.31 27.77 16.37
C GLU A 259 22.73 26.52 17.06
N ILE A 260 22.54 25.41 16.33
CA ILE A 260 22.06 24.15 16.90
C ILE A 260 23.13 23.50 17.79
N ALA A 261 24.41 23.55 17.37
CA ALA A 261 25.52 23.01 18.15
C ALA A 261 25.74 23.74 19.48
N ALA A 262 25.43 25.05 19.53
CA ALA A 262 25.56 25.86 20.74
C ALA A 262 24.41 25.63 21.73
N ALA A 263 23.20 25.36 21.24
CA ALA A 263 22.05 25.04 22.08
C ALA A 263 22.16 23.65 22.72
N VAL A 264 22.69 22.66 21.99
CA VAL A 264 22.85 21.28 22.47
C VAL A 264 23.99 21.16 23.51
N LYS A 265 25.09 21.92 23.36
CA LYS A 265 26.20 21.91 24.33
C LYS A 265 25.86 22.54 25.69
N LYS A 266 24.85 23.41 25.74
CA LYS A 266 24.48 24.11 26.98
C LYS A 266 23.54 23.29 27.88
N ALA A 267 22.94 22.23 27.34
CA ALA A 267 21.99 21.37 28.04
C ALA A 267 22.64 20.11 28.65
N SER A 268 23.90 19.79 28.30
CA SER A 268 24.57 18.53 28.70
C SER A 268 25.67 18.68 29.77
N SER A 269 25.73 19.82 30.47
CA SER A 269 26.72 20.05 31.52
C SER A 269 26.08 20.21 32.91
N TYR A 270 25.39 19.18 33.41
CA TYR A 270 25.22 18.97 34.85
C TYR A 270 25.10 17.47 35.14
N GLU A 271 25.98 17.01 36.04
CA GLU A 271 26.05 15.71 36.72
C GLU A 271 26.57 14.49 35.92
N ASP A 272 27.33 13.56 36.49
CA ASP A 272 28.51 13.55 37.36
C ASP A 272 29.07 12.11 37.27
N SER A 273 30.39 11.98 37.42
CA SER A 273 31.13 10.84 37.97
C SER A 273 31.10 9.46 37.28
N GLY A 274 32.20 9.18 36.56
CA GLY A 274 33.18 8.17 36.98
C GLY A 274 32.92 6.69 36.67
N LEU A 275 33.72 6.11 35.76
CA LEU A 275 34.72 5.05 36.06
C LEU A 275 35.31 4.47 34.76
N ASP A 276 36.65 4.51 34.68
CA ASP A 276 37.48 3.88 33.66
C ASP A 276 37.51 2.35 33.78
N VAL A 277 37.29 1.62 32.68
CA VAL A 277 37.94 0.31 32.45
C VAL A 277 38.33 0.17 30.98
N LYS A 278 39.57 -0.29 30.77
CA LYS A 278 40.32 -0.39 29.51
C LYS A 278 39.92 -1.59 28.64
N GLU A 279 39.98 -1.34 27.34
CA GLU A 279 40.19 -2.17 26.14
C GLU A 279 40.25 -3.71 26.26
N GLU A 280 39.48 -4.39 25.40
CA GLU A 280 39.93 -5.54 24.61
C GLU A 280 39.46 -5.39 23.15
N GLN A 281 40.41 -5.45 22.23
CA GLN A 281 40.21 -5.42 20.78
C GLN A 281 39.80 -6.81 20.27
N VAL A 282 38.66 -6.90 19.58
CA VAL A 282 38.41 -7.97 18.59
C VAL A 282 37.91 -7.33 17.30
N LYS A 283 38.72 -7.45 16.26
CA LYS A 283 38.41 -7.04 14.88
C LYS A 283 37.26 -7.88 14.35
N HIS A 284 36.13 -7.23 14.06
CA HIS A 284 35.20 -7.70 13.05
C HIS A 284 35.06 -6.62 11.99
N THR A 285 35.29 -7.04 10.75
CA THR A 285 35.25 -6.27 9.52
C THR A 285 33.93 -5.51 9.42
N GLU A 286 33.99 -4.18 9.48
CA GLU A 286 32.85 -3.29 9.32
C GLU A 286 32.28 -3.43 7.91
N GLU A 287 31.12 -4.08 7.78
CA GLU A 287 30.18 -3.73 6.73
C GLU A 287 29.76 -2.28 6.99
N GLN A 288 30.06 -1.41 6.02
CA GLN A 288 29.83 0.02 6.09
C GLN A 288 28.36 0.31 6.41
N ARG A 289 28.12 0.77 7.64
CA ARG A 289 26.90 1.45 8.04
C ARG A 289 26.65 2.62 7.08
N PRO A 290 25.50 2.70 6.39
CA PRO A 290 25.12 3.96 5.76
C PRO A 290 24.91 5.01 6.87
N THR A 291 25.54 6.16 6.69
CA THR A 291 25.51 7.34 7.55
C THR A 291 24.09 7.89 7.73
N PRO A 292 23.79 8.60 8.84
CA PRO A 292 22.49 9.19 9.14
C PRO A 292 22.18 10.45 8.31
N GLU A 293 22.57 10.49 7.03
CA GLU A 293 22.35 11.62 6.12
C GLU A 293 21.08 11.47 5.25
N ASN A 294 20.38 10.34 5.31
CA ASN A 294 19.14 10.10 4.54
C ASN A 294 17.83 10.43 5.28
N THR A 295 17.88 11.34 6.26
CA THR A 295 16.70 11.81 7.02
C THR A 295 16.10 13.09 6.46
N ASN A 296 15.86 13.22 5.15
CA ASN A 296 15.26 14.44 4.60
C ASN A 296 14.40 14.21 3.36
N VAL A 297 13.16 13.69 3.52
CA VAL A 297 11.95 14.12 2.76
C VAL A 297 10.69 13.72 3.56
N ILE A 298 10.32 14.48 4.61
CA ILE A 298 8.97 14.43 5.21
C ILE A 298 8.33 15.83 5.14
N SER A 299 8.78 16.68 4.21
CA SER A 299 8.29 18.04 4.03
C SER A 299 7.90 18.25 2.57
N GLY A 300 6.68 18.69 2.32
CA GLY A 300 6.19 18.97 0.98
C GLY A 300 4.68 18.84 0.87
N VAL A 301 4.17 19.00 -0.34
CA VAL A 301 2.75 18.81 -0.68
C VAL A 301 2.40 17.32 -0.57
N TYR A 302 1.32 17.00 0.13
CA TYR A 302 0.79 15.66 0.30
C TYR A 302 -0.57 15.54 -0.40
N GLY A 303 -0.89 14.39 -0.98
CA GLY A 303 -2.19 14.16 -1.62
C GLY A 303 -2.31 12.77 -2.21
N THR A 304 -3.44 12.48 -2.86
CA THR A 304 -3.59 11.27 -3.67
C THR A 304 -2.67 11.38 -4.88
N GLN A 305 -1.63 10.55 -4.93
CA GLN A 305 -0.63 10.59 -5.99
C GLN A 305 -1.01 9.66 -7.15
N ARG A 306 -1.55 8.47 -6.83
CA ARG A 306 -1.90 7.42 -7.79
C ARG A 306 -3.30 6.88 -7.49
N GLN A 307 -4.01 6.52 -8.55
CA GLN A 307 -5.28 5.81 -8.48
C GLN A 307 -5.18 4.58 -9.36
N THR A 308 -5.50 3.40 -8.83
CA THR A 308 -5.39 2.14 -9.57
C THR A 308 -6.73 1.41 -9.56
N ILE A 309 -7.14 0.89 -10.71
CA ILE A 309 -8.28 -0.01 -10.88
C ILE A 309 -7.77 -1.32 -11.48
N ILE A 310 -8.17 -2.45 -10.90
CA ILE A 310 -7.96 -3.78 -11.48
C ILE A 310 -9.31 -4.46 -11.63
N LEU A 311 -9.60 -4.93 -12.84
CA LEU A 311 -10.75 -5.79 -13.13
C LEU A 311 -10.22 -7.17 -13.50
N VAL A 312 -10.79 -8.22 -12.91
CA VAL A 312 -10.50 -9.62 -13.23
C VAL A 312 -11.83 -10.28 -13.56
N ASP A 313 -11.99 -10.79 -14.78
CA ASP A 313 -13.20 -11.51 -15.17
C ASP A 313 -13.17 -13.00 -14.77
N TRP A 314 -14.21 -13.74 -15.15
CA TRP A 314 -14.33 -15.16 -14.79
C TRP A 314 -13.52 -16.08 -15.71
N GLU A 315 -12.95 -15.52 -16.77
CA GLU A 315 -12.07 -16.18 -17.73
C GLU A 315 -10.59 -16.00 -17.36
N GLY A 316 -10.29 -15.09 -16.43
CA GLY A 316 -8.94 -14.81 -15.94
C GLY A 316 -8.27 -13.64 -16.65
N HIS A 317 -9.01 -12.90 -17.47
CA HIS A 317 -8.54 -11.70 -18.12
C HIS A 317 -8.49 -10.55 -17.12
N VAL A 318 -7.35 -9.86 -17.10
CA VAL A 318 -7.07 -8.74 -16.21
C VAL A 318 -7.00 -7.46 -17.01
N THR A 319 -7.79 -6.47 -16.60
CA THR A 319 -7.62 -5.07 -16.98
C THR A 319 -7.02 -4.31 -15.80
N PHE A 320 -5.73 -3.93 -15.90
CA PHE A 320 -5.04 -3.07 -14.92
C PHE A 320 -4.97 -1.65 -15.48
N ILE A 321 -5.44 -0.67 -14.71
CA ILE A 321 -5.38 0.74 -15.09
C ILE A 321 -4.81 1.53 -13.91
N GLU A 322 -3.75 2.31 -14.14
CA GLU A 322 -3.26 3.27 -13.15
C GLU A 322 -3.25 4.68 -13.74
N ARG A 323 -3.83 5.61 -12.99
CA ARG A 323 -3.78 7.05 -13.23
C ARG A 323 -2.69 7.69 -12.37
N SER A 324 -1.82 8.43 -13.04
CA SER A 324 -0.90 9.39 -12.39
C SER A 324 -1.60 10.74 -12.29
N LEU A 325 -1.69 11.30 -11.08
CA LEU A 325 -2.29 12.64 -10.88
C LEU A 325 -1.26 13.77 -10.96
N PHE A 326 0.03 13.44 -10.95
CA PHE A 326 1.14 14.39 -10.98
C PHE A 326 2.28 13.87 -11.86
N ASP A 327 3.05 14.79 -12.45
CA ASP A 327 4.32 14.51 -13.12
C ASP A 327 5.47 14.41 -12.12
N ASP A 328 6.69 14.15 -12.61
CA ASP A 328 7.88 13.94 -11.78
C ASP A 328 8.32 15.25 -11.08
N GLU A 329 7.89 16.40 -11.60
CA GLU A 329 8.08 17.74 -11.01
C GLU A 329 6.97 18.13 -10.02
N GLY A 330 5.93 17.30 -9.86
CA GLY A 330 4.81 17.52 -8.95
C GLY A 330 3.72 18.44 -9.47
N ASN A 331 3.68 18.73 -10.78
CA ASN A 331 2.57 19.44 -11.40
C ASN A 331 1.39 18.51 -11.63
N SER A 332 0.16 19.01 -11.42
CA SER A 332 -1.05 18.23 -11.68
C SER A 332 -1.17 17.83 -13.15
N ILE A 333 -1.53 16.58 -13.40
CA ILE A 333 -1.88 16.06 -14.72
C ILE A 333 -3.40 15.99 -14.83
N GLU A 334 -3.94 16.38 -15.98
CA GLU A 334 -5.36 16.21 -16.27
C GLU A 334 -5.74 14.71 -16.27
N ARG A 335 -6.85 14.38 -15.62
CA ARG A 335 -7.36 13.00 -15.51
C ARG A 335 -7.51 12.38 -16.89
N GLY A 336 -7.01 11.16 -17.07
CA GLY A 336 -7.05 10.46 -18.36
C GLY A 336 -5.84 10.71 -19.26
N GLN A 337 -5.09 11.80 -19.09
CA GLN A 337 -3.94 12.10 -19.97
C GLN A 337 -2.71 11.23 -19.71
N ALA A 338 -2.56 10.73 -18.47
CA ALA A 338 -1.45 9.86 -18.07
C ALA A 338 -1.93 8.53 -17.49
N ASP A 339 -3.13 8.10 -17.86
CA ASP A 339 -3.66 6.78 -17.51
C ASP A 339 -2.90 5.72 -18.33
N MET A 340 -2.42 4.67 -17.67
CA MET A 340 -1.78 3.52 -18.33
C MET A 340 -2.66 2.30 -18.15
N LYS A 341 -3.01 1.64 -19.25
CA LYS A 341 -3.80 0.39 -19.30
C LYS A 341 -2.92 -0.79 -19.70
N PHE A 342 -3.07 -1.91 -19.00
CA PHE A 342 -2.47 -3.19 -19.32
C PHE A 342 -3.55 -4.27 -19.31
N GLU A 343 -3.50 -5.14 -20.30
CA GLU A 343 -4.42 -6.26 -20.46
C GLU A 343 -3.62 -7.55 -20.60
N PHE A 344 -3.97 -8.58 -19.83
CA PHE A 344 -3.31 -9.88 -19.87
C PHE A 344 -4.18 -10.99 -19.27
N GLU A 345 -3.85 -12.24 -19.60
CA GLU A 345 -4.48 -13.42 -19.04
C GLU A 345 -3.69 -13.96 -17.85
N ILE A 346 -4.37 -14.33 -16.77
CA ILE A 346 -3.73 -15.01 -15.64
C ILE A 346 -3.36 -16.45 -16.05
N GLU A 347 -2.06 -16.72 -16.04
CA GLU A 347 -1.51 -18.04 -16.32
C GLU A 347 -1.99 -19.04 -15.27
N GLY A 348 -2.69 -20.08 -15.73
CA GLY A 348 -3.22 -21.13 -14.87
C GLY A 348 -4.46 -20.73 -14.09
N TRP A 349 -5.24 -19.73 -14.54
CA TRP A 349 -6.50 -19.30 -13.92
C TRP A 349 -7.42 -20.46 -13.49
N ASN A 350 -7.61 -21.46 -14.37
CA ASN A 350 -8.44 -22.65 -14.12
C ASN A 350 -7.71 -23.77 -13.33
N GLY A 351 -6.49 -23.52 -12.87
CA GLY A 351 -5.67 -24.49 -12.12
C GLY A 351 -4.98 -25.57 -12.97
N GLU A 352 -4.86 -25.41 -14.30
CA GLU A 352 -4.40 -26.46 -15.22
C GLU A 352 -2.87 -26.60 -15.42
N ASN A 353 -2.02 -26.11 -14.51
CA ASN A 353 -0.55 -26.10 -14.72
C ASN A 353 0.29 -26.97 -13.77
N ASP A 354 -0.29 -27.94 -13.07
CA ASP A 354 0.46 -28.87 -12.18
C ASP A 354 0.93 -30.16 -12.87
N GLN A 355 0.67 -30.35 -14.16
CA GLN A 355 1.17 -31.49 -14.92
C GLN A 355 1.68 -31.03 -16.28
N ILE A 356 3.00 -30.99 -16.44
CA ILE A 356 3.79 -31.53 -17.57
C ILE A 356 5.21 -31.01 -17.35
N HIS A 357 6.01 -31.81 -16.66
CA HIS A 357 7.40 -32.09 -17.03
C HIS A 357 7.75 -33.44 -16.40
N LEU A 358 7.35 -34.50 -17.13
CA LEU A 358 7.87 -35.86 -16.95
C LEU A 358 9.31 -35.95 -17.44
#